data_AF-A0AAN1HTM2-F1
#
_entry.id   AF-A0AAN1HTM2-F1
#
_cell.length_a   1.000
_cell.length_b   1.000
_cell.length_c   1.000
_cell.angle_alpha   90.00
_cell.angle_beta   90.00
_cell.angle_gamma   90.00
#
_symmetry.space_group_name_H-M   'P 1'
#
loop_
_entity.id
_entity.type
_entity.pdbx_description
1 polymer ?
#
loop_
_entity_poly.entity_id
_entity_poly.type
_entity_poly.pdbx_seq_one_letter_code
_entity_poly.pdbx_strand_id
1 'polypeptide(L)'
;MTDHLTQNELRLTPHPLQRAGAYAIAAIAKAAHPEKVTGEQFDQVVQRMISDLVATSTVAKGQAGWYLLGISYTLWPNCALHYKSKRTPEGIAAWRSVPPAQAWPGVPCSLCGRPACDWYGNVDIPLGASVEHRNTTAPDHQGTPLCFPCVTSFHALPYAFTAGGGVLYGVHSWDERFMARATSAAVPGNQRHMMVRGDLKKDAGAFPVEFAALRALRWWDKRITAGVQAIQFSNSTRDMKFRVEDMGQPLAEWLRSTASDTHRRAGFRFLARAQATAKVSGLRMLAWRAFNQPGQIPSRASGWLRDQITETGRIPAAVPHLAPLIRTYLTEVLHVLEKDVGHVTTIARRIADVVTADDDKRLKKFVVATRRPNDLKGWLRSQIADWAKKRPAEAANEPFITVPQWRVLFDSGNTSWSARELLFVAVFEDLCARGATVTATDEATTDEDFTTLDTNDQEESD
;
A
#
# COMPACT_ATOMS: atom_id res chain seq x y z
N MET A 1 42.23 8.44 -18.22
CA MET A 1 41.63 9.67 -17.63
C MET A 1 40.12 9.79 -17.86
N THR A 2 39.45 8.82 -18.50
CA THR A 2 38.02 8.89 -18.85
C THR A 2 37.05 8.23 -17.87
N ASP A 3 37.51 7.57 -16.80
CA ASP A 3 36.63 6.77 -15.91
C ASP A 3 36.05 7.52 -14.69
N HIS A 4 36.56 8.71 -14.35
CA HIS A 4 36.05 9.48 -13.21
C HIS A 4 34.69 10.14 -13.47
N LEU A 5 34.30 10.33 -14.74
CA LEU A 5 33.05 10.97 -15.14
C LEU A 5 31.79 10.14 -14.80
N THR A 6 31.95 8.93 -14.26
CA THR A 6 30.82 8.02 -13.98
C THR A 6 30.43 7.92 -12.50
N GLN A 7 31.16 8.57 -11.58
CA GLN A 7 30.92 8.51 -10.13
C GLN A 7 29.96 9.59 -9.59
N ASN A 8 29.34 10.38 -10.47
CA ASN A 8 28.37 11.42 -10.11
C ASN A 8 27.05 11.30 -10.90
N GLU A 9 26.88 10.23 -11.67
CA GLU A 9 25.64 9.95 -12.39
C GLU A 9 24.81 8.88 -11.66
N LEU A 10 23.53 9.12 -11.41
CA LEU A 10 22.66 8.08 -10.86
C LEU A 10 22.24 7.06 -11.92
N ARG A 11 22.27 5.78 -11.56
CA ARG A 11 21.61 4.70 -12.31
C ARG A 11 20.63 4.00 -11.41
N LEU A 12 19.43 3.74 -11.95
CA LEU A 12 18.47 2.89 -11.30
C LEU A 12 18.90 1.42 -11.45
N THR A 13 18.83 0.69 -10.33
CA THR A 13 19.15 -0.74 -10.28
C THR A 13 17.88 -1.51 -9.93
N PRO A 14 17.87 -2.86 -9.99
CA PRO A 14 16.73 -3.63 -9.51
C PRO A 14 16.55 -3.61 -7.97
N HIS A 15 17.49 -3.04 -7.21
CA HIS A 15 17.45 -3.08 -5.75
C HIS A 15 16.47 -2.03 -5.19
N PRO A 16 15.41 -2.41 -4.46
CA PRO A 16 14.33 -1.48 -4.07
C PRO A 16 14.79 -0.32 -3.17
N LEU A 17 15.66 -0.59 -2.18
CA LEU A 17 16.20 0.46 -1.32
C LEU A 17 17.10 1.44 -2.10
N GLN A 18 17.97 0.94 -2.99
CA GLN A 18 18.79 1.80 -3.85
C GLN A 18 17.90 2.67 -4.75
N ARG A 19 16.85 2.12 -5.36
CA ARG A 19 15.89 2.90 -6.17
C ARG A 19 15.24 4.01 -5.35
N ALA A 20 14.70 3.67 -4.18
CA ALA A 20 14.07 4.66 -3.30
C ALA A 20 15.05 5.79 -2.90
N GLY A 21 16.28 5.43 -2.57
CA GLY A 21 17.37 6.36 -2.33
C GLY A 21 17.68 7.26 -3.53
N ALA A 22 17.80 6.70 -4.73
CA ALA A 22 18.05 7.45 -5.95
C ALA A 22 16.91 8.43 -6.28
N TYR A 23 15.65 8.05 -6.06
CA TYR A 23 14.50 8.94 -6.17
C TYR A 23 14.48 10.04 -5.10
N ALA A 24 14.96 9.76 -3.88
CA ALA A 24 15.14 10.81 -2.88
C ALA A 24 16.22 11.82 -3.31
N ILE A 25 17.35 11.35 -3.86
CA ILE A 25 18.37 12.25 -4.41
C ILE A 25 17.78 13.11 -5.53
N ALA A 26 17.01 12.52 -6.45
CA ALA A 26 16.33 13.27 -7.51
C ALA A 26 15.38 14.33 -6.95
N ALA A 27 14.58 14.00 -5.94
CA ALA A 27 13.67 14.93 -5.29
C ALA A 27 14.41 16.09 -4.59
N ILE A 28 15.51 15.82 -3.88
CA ILE A 28 16.34 16.87 -3.24
C ILE A 28 16.99 17.75 -4.31
N ALA A 29 17.48 17.15 -5.40
CA ALA A 29 18.04 17.84 -6.56
C ALA A 29 16.99 18.60 -7.40
N LYS A 30 15.70 18.46 -7.10
CA LYS A 30 14.57 18.96 -7.90
C LYS A 30 14.58 18.47 -9.35
N ALA A 31 15.07 17.25 -9.57
CA ALA A 31 15.05 16.57 -10.86
C ALA A 31 13.81 15.67 -10.97
N ALA A 32 13.22 15.58 -12.16
CA ALA A 32 12.02 14.77 -12.40
C ALA A 32 12.27 13.25 -12.31
N HIS A 33 13.52 12.81 -12.48
CA HIS A 33 13.91 11.40 -12.50
C HIS A 33 15.39 11.27 -12.09
N PRO A 34 15.82 10.15 -11.44
CA PRO A 34 17.22 9.95 -11.04
C PRO A 34 18.23 10.10 -12.17
N GLU A 35 17.94 9.57 -13.36
CA GLU A 35 18.82 9.70 -14.53
C GLU A 35 18.92 11.12 -15.11
N LYS A 36 18.10 12.06 -14.60
CA LYS A 36 18.14 13.48 -14.99
C LYS A 36 18.89 14.34 -13.98
N VAL A 37 19.43 13.75 -12.92
CA VAL A 37 20.32 14.43 -11.98
C VAL A 37 21.69 14.61 -12.65
N THR A 38 22.09 15.86 -12.84
CA THR A 38 23.43 16.22 -13.34
C THR A 38 24.49 15.95 -12.27
N GLY A 39 25.76 15.83 -12.68
CA GLY A 39 26.87 15.65 -11.74
C GLY A 39 26.95 16.75 -10.68
N GLU A 40 26.76 18.01 -11.07
CA GLU A 40 26.74 19.15 -10.13
C GLU A 40 25.59 19.04 -9.12
N GLN A 41 24.39 18.70 -9.58
CA GLN A 41 23.24 18.49 -8.68
C GLN A 41 23.49 17.33 -7.71
N PHE A 42 24.10 16.23 -8.19
CA PHE A 42 24.45 15.09 -7.34
C PHE A 42 25.42 15.52 -6.24
N ASP A 43 26.49 16.26 -6.58
CA ASP A 43 27.46 16.76 -5.61
C ASP A 43 26.82 17.72 -4.59
N GLN A 44 25.94 18.62 -5.04
CA GLN A 44 25.17 19.51 -4.16
C GLN A 44 24.29 18.73 -3.18
N VAL A 45 23.61 17.67 -3.63
CA VAL A 45 22.81 16.80 -2.75
C VAL A 45 23.69 16.07 -1.74
N VAL A 46 24.84 15.54 -2.16
CA VAL A 46 25.80 14.90 -1.24
C VAL A 46 26.24 15.87 -0.15
N GLN A 47 26.65 17.09 -0.53
CA GLN A 47 27.05 18.12 0.44
C GLN A 47 25.91 18.52 1.37
N ARG A 48 24.68 18.56 0.86
CA ARG A 48 23.50 18.81 1.69
C ARG A 48 23.30 17.71 2.73
N MET A 49 23.36 16.44 2.33
CA MET A 49 23.22 15.31 3.26
C MET A 49 24.33 15.29 4.30
N ILE A 50 25.56 15.63 3.93
CA ILE A 50 26.67 15.80 4.88
C ILE A 50 26.35 16.91 5.89
N SER A 51 25.89 18.07 5.41
CA SER A 51 25.53 19.21 6.26
C SER A 51 24.43 18.87 7.24
N ASP A 52 23.38 18.16 6.81
CA ASP A 52 22.30 17.70 7.69
C ASP A 52 22.82 16.73 8.78
N LEU A 53 23.77 15.84 8.44
CA LEU A 53 24.42 14.94 9.41
C LEU A 53 25.32 15.70 10.40
N VAL A 54 26.05 16.71 9.95
CA VAL A 54 26.88 17.56 10.83
C VAL A 54 25.98 18.37 11.78
N ALA A 55 24.88 18.94 11.28
CA ALA A 55 23.93 19.66 12.11
C ALA A 55 23.31 18.77 13.21
N THR A 56 22.94 17.53 12.89
CA THR A 56 22.38 16.60 13.90
C THR A 56 23.47 16.04 14.84
N SER A 57 24.75 16.13 14.48
CA SER A 57 25.84 15.53 15.24
C SER A 57 26.12 16.22 16.58
N THR A 58 25.46 17.32 16.91
CA THR A 58 25.57 17.96 18.23
C THR A 58 24.25 17.93 19.02
N VAL A 59 23.17 17.43 18.42
CA VAL A 59 21.84 17.43 19.03
C VAL A 59 21.73 16.34 20.10
N ALA A 60 21.23 16.72 21.27
CA ALA A 60 20.95 15.81 22.38
C ALA A 60 19.68 14.98 22.14
N LYS A 61 19.66 13.76 22.68
CA LYS A 61 18.48 12.88 22.60
C LYS A 61 17.25 13.56 23.22
N GLY A 62 16.11 13.48 22.53
CA GLY A 62 14.86 14.10 22.97
C GLY A 62 14.66 15.54 22.48
N GLN A 63 15.69 16.18 21.93
CA GLN A 63 15.60 17.56 21.42
C GLN A 63 15.16 17.59 19.95
N ALA A 64 14.54 18.70 19.54
CA ALA A 64 14.25 18.97 18.13
C ALA A 64 15.54 18.82 17.30
N GLY A 65 15.43 18.10 16.18
CA GLY A 65 16.58 17.81 15.32
C GLY A 65 17.27 16.47 15.60
N TRP A 66 16.86 15.73 16.64
CA TRP A 66 17.47 14.43 16.99
C TRP A 66 17.12 13.30 16.02
N TYR A 67 16.05 13.45 15.23
CA TYR A 67 15.52 12.42 14.34
C TYR A 67 16.57 11.71 13.46
N LEU A 68 17.43 12.46 12.77
CA LEU A 68 18.43 11.88 11.85
C LEU A 68 19.50 11.07 12.61
N LEU A 69 19.97 11.59 13.76
CA LEU A 69 20.87 10.84 14.66
C LEU A 69 20.20 9.61 15.27
N GLY A 70 18.93 9.70 15.65
CA GLY A 70 18.17 8.54 16.14
C GLY A 70 18.10 7.44 15.08
N ILE A 71 17.81 7.82 13.84
CA ILE A 71 17.68 6.89 12.70
C ILE A 71 19.02 6.29 12.31
N SER A 72 20.14 7.01 12.48
CA SER A 72 21.45 6.45 12.16
C SER A 72 21.76 5.19 12.98
N TYR A 73 21.24 5.06 14.21
CA TYR A 73 21.34 3.81 14.98
C TYR A 73 20.56 2.65 14.36
N THR A 74 19.49 2.93 13.62
CA THR A 74 18.65 1.92 12.96
C THR A 74 19.08 1.64 11.52
N LEU A 75 19.72 2.58 10.83
CA LEU A 75 20.18 2.41 9.44
C LEU A 75 21.63 1.97 9.34
N TRP A 76 22.50 2.65 10.09
CA TRP A 76 23.96 2.58 9.97
C TRP A 76 24.56 2.34 11.36
N PRO A 77 24.34 1.15 11.95
CA PRO A 77 24.97 0.80 13.21
C PRO A 77 26.49 1.01 13.10
N ASN A 78 27.12 1.48 14.17
CA ASN A 78 28.57 1.71 14.20
C ASN A 78 29.10 2.68 13.10
N CYS A 79 28.31 3.66 12.66
CA CYS A 79 28.81 4.71 11.78
C CYS A 79 29.56 5.83 12.52
N ALA A 80 30.15 6.78 11.78
CA ALA A 80 30.93 7.89 12.31
C ALA A 80 30.17 8.74 13.34
N LEU A 81 28.84 8.86 13.22
CA LEU A 81 27.99 9.59 14.16
C LEU A 81 27.98 8.99 15.58
N HIS A 82 28.34 7.72 15.74
CA HIS A 82 28.25 7.02 17.02
C HIS A 82 29.56 7.06 17.82
N TYR A 83 30.68 7.45 17.19
CA TYR A 83 31.99 7.51 17.84
C TYR A 83 32.43 8.95 18.09
N LYS A 84 32.65 9.32 19.36
CA LYS A 84 33.04 10.70 19.72
C LYS A 84 34.25 11.22 18.94
N SER A 85 35.25 10.38 18.66
CA SER A 85 36.45 10.75 17.91
C SER A 85 36.21 10.99 16.41
N LYS A 86 35.12 10.45 15.85
CA LYS A 86 34.76 10.58 14.42
C LYS A 86 33.52 11.45 14.20
N ARG A 87 32.80 11.78 15.27
CA ARG A 87 31.62 12.66 15.28
C ARG A 87 32.05 14.14 15.23
N THR A 88 32.88 14.47 14.25
CA THR A 88 33.30 15.84 13.90
C THR A 88 32.85 16.13 12.47
N PRO A 89 32.78 17.40 12.04
CA PRO A 89 32.47 17.75 10.66
C PRO A 89 33.35 17.01 9.64
N GLU A 90 34.66 16.91 9.92
CA GLU A 90 35.64 16.27 9.04
C GLU A 90 35.45 14.75 9.01
N GLY A 91 35.19 14.12 10.16
CA GLY A 91 34.96 12.67 10.24
C GLY A 91 33.67 12.25 9.53
N ILE A 92 32.62 13.07 9.62
CA ILE A 92 31.34 12.84 8.91
C ILE A 92 31.52 13.06 7.40
N ALA A 93 32.21 14.13 7.00
CA ALA A 93 32.50 14.40 5.59
C ALA A 93 33.35 13.28 4.96
N ALA A 94 34.39 12.82 5.66
CA ALA A 94 35.23 11.72 5.20
C ALA A 94 34.43 10.42 5.03
N TRP A 95 33.51 10.10 5.94
CA TRP A 95 32.64 8.93 5.83
C TRP A 95 31.70 8.98 4.60
N ARG A 96 31.26 10.17 4.19
CA ARG A 96 30.25 10.34 3.13
C ARG A 96 30.82 10.79 1.77
N SER A 97 32.13 10.92 1.65
CA SER A 97 32.79 11.35 0.42
C SER A 97 33.30 10.17 -0.39
N VAL A 98 33.49 10.38 -1.70
CA VAL A 98 34.13 9.39 -2.56
C VAL A 98 35.58 9.19 -2.13
N PRO A 99 36.05 7.93 -1.94
CA PRO A 99 37.45 7.67 -1.63
C PRO A 99 38.37 8.01 -2.82
N PRO A 100 39.65 8.30 -2.56
CA PRO A 100 40.61 8.60 -3.62
C PRO A 100 40.73 7.43 -4.60
N ALA A 101 40.82 7.73 -5.89
CA ALA A 101 40.83 6.75 -6.97
C ALA A 101 41.89 5.65 -6.83
N GLN A 102 43.03 5.99 -6.21
CA GLN A 102 44.14 5.07 -5.99
C GLN A 102 43.79 3.95 -5.00
N ALA A 103 42.76 4.12 -4.19
CA ALA A 103 42.28 3.14 -3.21
C ALA A 103 41.14 2.26 -3.73
N TRP A 104 40.66 2.48 -4.96
CA TRP A 104 39.54 1.73 -5.49
C TRP A 104 39.90 0.25 -5.71
N PRO A 105 38.96 -0.69 -5.42
CA PRO A 105 39.26 -2.12 -5.39
C PRO A 105 39.42 -2.78 -6.77
N GLY A 106 39.22 -2.05 -7.87
CA GLY A 106 39.37 -2.60 -9.23
C GLY A 106 38.30 -3.62 -9.64
N VAL A 107 37.19 -3.71 -8.89
CA VAL A 107 36.06 -4.63 -9.16
C VAL A 107 34.79 -3.86 -9.55
N PRO A 108 33.84 -4.47 -10.28
CA PRO A 108 32.58 -3.83 -10.62
C PRO A 108 31.66 -3.71 -9.40
N CYS A 109 30.85 -2.65 -9.38
CA CYS A 109 29.77 -2.41 -8.44
C CYS A 109 28.73 -3.53 -8.55
N SER A 110 28.39 -4.15 -7.42
CA SER A 110 27.44 -5.28 -7.37
C SER A 110 26.02 -4.93 -7.81
N LEU A 111 25.65 -3.64 -7.86
CA LEU A 111 24.30 -3.23 -8.25
C LEU A 111 24.19 -2.77 -9.71
N CYS A 112 25.16 -2.01 -10.22
CA CYS A 112 25.07 -1.39 -11.55
C CYS A 112 26.23 -1.72 -12.51
N GLY A 113 27.22 -2.48 -12.04
CA GLY A 113 28.37 -2.92 -12.86
C GLY A 113 29.45 -1.85 -13.14
N ARG A 114 29.24 -0.57 -12.79
CA ARG A 114 30.28 0.47 -12.89
C ARG A 114 31.47 0.19 -11.96
N PRO A 115 32.66 0.78 -12.17
CA PRO A 115 33.78 0.62 -11.23
C PRO A 115 33.37 0.96 -9.79
N ALA A 116 33.58 0.02 -8.87
CA ALA A 116 33.36 0.26 -7.45
C ALA A 116 34.44 1.21 -6.91
N CYS A 117 34.07 2.07 -5.95
CA CYS A 117 35.02 2.97 -5.30
C CYS A 117 35.48 2.46 -3.93
N ASP A 118 34.73 1.56 -3.29
CA ASP A 118 35.12 0.93 -2.02
C ASP A 118 34.35 -0.38 -1.77
N TRP A 119 34.69 -1.05 -0.68
CA TRP A 119 33.95 -2.13 -0.05
C TRP A 119 33.08 -1.59 1.09
N TYR A 120 31.77 -1.70 0.94
CA TYR A 120 30.81 -1.15 1.89
C TYR A 120 30.15 -2.24 2.74
N GLY A 121 29.86 -1.93 3.99
CA GLY A 121 29.28 -2.88 4.96
C GLY A 121 28.01 -2.35 5.62
N ASN A 122 27.61 -2.99 6.74
CA ASN A 122 26.45 -2.57 7.53
C ASN A 122 26.52 -1.11 8.05
N VAL A 123 27.69 -0.49 8.08
CA VAL A 123 27.87 0.92 8.45
C VAL A 123 27.43 1.89 7.34
N ASP A 124 27.24 1.40 6.11
CA ASP A 124 26.88 2.22 4.93
C ASP A 124 25.60 1.74 4.24
N ILE A 125 25.42 0.42 4.16
CA ILE A 125 24.31 -0.25 3.49
C ILE A 125 23.40 -0.87 4.56
N PRO A 126 22.15 -0.40 4.70
CA PRO A 126 21.19 -1.04 5.58
C PRO A 126 20.94 -2.49 5.17
N LEU A 127 20.83 -3.39 6.15
CA LEU A 127 20.69 -4.84 5.96
C LEU A 127 21.93 -5.51 5.32
N GLY A 128 23.03 -4.76 5.16
CA GLY A 128 24.32 -5.31 4.76
C GLY A 128 24.93 -6.19 5.85
N ALA A 129 25.77 -7.15 5.46
CA ALA A 129 26.49 -7.99 6.40
C ALA A 129 27.36 -7.15 7.35
N SER A 130 27.43 -7.53 8.63
CA SER A 130 28.33 -6.86 9.57
C SER A 130 29.78 -7.25 9.32
N VAL A 131 30.70 -6.33 9.61
CA VAL A 131 32.15 -6.55 9.53
C VAL A 131 32.60 -7.74 10.39
N GLU A 132 31.89 -8.03 11.47
CA GLU A 132 32.17 -9.14 12.39
C GLU A 132 31.62 -10.49 11.87
N HIS A 133 30.64 -10.47 10.96
CA HIS A 133 30.02 -11.67 10.35
C HIS A 133 30.47 -11.88 8.89
N ARG A 134 31.72 -11.51 8.58
CA ARG A 134 32.41 -11.70 7.28
C ARG A 134 32.56 -13.16 6.82
N ASN A 135 32.02 -14.12 7.55
CA ASN A 135 32.07 -15.55 7.19
C ASN A 135 31.28 -15.89 5.91
N THR A 136 30.54 -14.93 5.32
CA THR A 136 29.78 -15.10 4.08
C THR A 136 30.35 -14.34 2.87
N THR A 137 31.41 -13.54 3.05
CA THR A 137 32.12 -12.89 1.94
C THR A 137 33.21 -13.81 1.38
N ALA A 138 33.40 -13.83 0.07
CA ALA A 138 34.50 -14.58 -0.56
C ALA A 138 35.86 -14.15 0.03
N PRO A 139 36.87 -15.04 0.05
CA PRO A 139 38.23 -14.65 0.38
C PRO A 139 38.64 -13.38 -0.39
N ASP A 140 39.31 -12.44 0.29
CA ASP A 140 39.74 -11.13 -0.22
C ASP A 140 38.66 -10.04 -0.40
N HIS A 141 37.38 -10.34 -0.19
CA HIS A 141 36.32 -9.32 -0.19
C HIS A 141 36.13 -8.68 1.19
N GLN A 142 36.23 -7.36 1.28
CA GLN A 142 36.10 -6.63 2.55
C GLN A 142 34.66 -6.17 2.87
N GLY A 143 33.71 -6.40 1.94
CA GLY A 143 32.32 -5.97 2.01
C GLY A 143 31.59 -6.16 0.67
N THR A 144 30.55 -5.36 0.42
CA THR A 144 29.86 -5.26 -0.89
C THR A 144 30.52 -4.17 -1.73
N PRO A 145 31.06 -4.48 -2.92
CA PRO A 145 31.68 -3.47 -3.76
C PRO A 145 30.61 -2.59 -4.39
N LEU A 146 30.62 -1.28 -4.13
CA LEU A 146 29.68 -0.33 -4.73
C LEU A 146 30.41 0.86 -5.36
N CYS A 147 29.82 1.42 -6.41
CA CYS A 147 30.18 2.75 -6.90
C CYS A 147 29.53 3.83 -6.01
N PHE A 148 30.08 5.04 -6.08
CA PHE A 148 29.67 6.13 -5.20
C PHE A 148 28.19 6.53 -5.36
N PRO A 149 27.61 6.61 -6.57
CA PRO A 149 26.17 6.88 -6.72
C PRO A 149 25.27 5.81 -6.08
N CYS A 150 25.68 4.54 -6.14
CA CYS A 150 24.93 3.44 -5.53
C CYS A 150 24.97 3.49 -4.00
N VAL A 151 26.14 3.69 -3.39
CA VAL A 151 26.23 3.82 -1.92
C VAL A 151 25.50 5.07 -1.42
N THR A 152 25.64 6.19 -2.14
CA THR A 152 24.96 7.46 -1.81
C THR A 152 23.44 7.34 -1.90
N SER A 153 22.92 6.46 -2.76
CA SER A 153 21.49 6.15 -2.75
C SER A 153 21.06 5.54 -1.40
N PHE A 154 21.83 4.62 -0.82
CA PHE A 154 21.55 4.12 0.53
C PHE A 154 21.69 5.21 1.60
N HIS A 155 22.61 6.16 1.41
CA HIS A 155 22.78 7.32 2.30
C HIS A 155 21.53 8.23 2.30
N ALA A 156 20.79 8.28 1.19
CA ALA A 156 19.58 9.08 1.04
C ALA A 156 18.31 8.42 1.60
N LEU A 157 18.38 7.20 2.15
CA LEU A 157 17.21 6.50 2.69
C LEU A 157 16.43 7.25 3.79
N PRO A 158 17.04 8.03 4.70
CA PRO A 158 16.29 8.84 5.67
C PRO A 158 15.33 9.86 5.03
N TYR A 159 15.54 10.22 3.77
CA TYR A 159 14.69 11.14 3.04
C TYR A 159 13.55 10.40 2.32
N ALA A 160 13.77 9.16 1.89
CA ALA A 160 12.77 8.32 1.23
C ALA A 160 11.84 7.56 2.21
N PHE A 161 12.35 7.19 3.40
CA PHE A 161 11.65 6.37 4.38
C PHE A 161 11.39 7.13 5.67
N THR A 162 10.19 6.95 6.22
CA THR A 162 9.77 7.54 7.49
C THR A 162 10.10 6.58 8.64
N ALA A 163 10.63 7.10 9.75
CA ALA A 163 10.88 6.30 10.94
C ALA A 163 9.73 6.36 11.94
N GLY A 164 9.41 5.23 12.56
CA GLY A 164 8.45 5.11 13.65
C GLY A 164 8.46 3.71 14.26
N GLY A 165 8.22 3.61 15.57
CA GLY A 165 8.15 2.31 16.25
C GLY A 165 9.44 1.47 16.16
N GLY A 166 10.60 2.10 15.99
CA GLY A 166 11.90 1.42 15.87
C GLY A 166 12.21 0.82 14.49
N VAL A 167 11.40 1.12 13.47
CA VAL A 167 11.63 0.72 12.08
C VAL A 167 11.61 1.93 11.16
N LEU A 168 12.13 1.76 9.95
CA LEU A 168 11.87 2.61 8.81
C LEU A 168 10.80 1.98 7.94
N TYR A 169 9.93 2.79 7.36
CA TYR A 169 8.91 2.33 6.45
C TYR A 169 8.67 3.30 5.30
N GLY A 170 8.26 2.77 4.16
CA GLY A 170 8.11 3.52 2.92
C GLY A 170 7.46 2.71 1.82
N VAL A 171 7.30 3.35 0.66
CA VAL A 171 6.60 2.80 -0.49
C VAL A 171 7.59 2.57 -1.63
N HIS A 172 7.42 1.47 -2.35
CA HIS A 172 8.14 1.20 -3.59
C HIS A 172 7.19 0.77 -4.71
N SER A 173 7.55 1.04 -5.97
CA SER A 173 6.84 0.52 -7.14
C SER A 173 7.77 0.49 -8.34
N TRP A 174 7.48 -0.41 -9.28
CA TRP A 174 8.10 -0.41 -10.60
C TRP A 174 7.48 0.62 -11.57
N ASP A 175 6.37 1.24 -11.19
CA ASP A 175 5.87 2.43 -11.88
C ASP A 175 6.73 3.63 -11.48
N GLU A 176 7.65 4.01 -12.37
CA GLU A 176 8.65 5.06 -12.14
C GLU A 176 8.03 6.44 -11.91
N ARG A 177 6.88 6.72 -12.55
CA ARG A 177 6.19 8.00 -12.37
C ARG A 177 5.55 8.07 -11.00
N PHE A 178 4.92 6.97 -10.58
CA PHE A 178 4.39 6.85 -9.22
C PHE A 178 5.51 6.91 -8.17
N MET A 179 6.61 6.19 -8.38
CA MET A 179 7.76 6.18 -7.48
C MET A 179 8.34 7.58 -7.30
N ALA A 180 8.56 8.32 -8.41
CA ALA A 180 9.02 9.70 -8.37
C ALA A 180 8.10 10.59 -7.54
N ARG A 181 6.77 10.48 -7.75
CA ARG A 181 5.78 11.28 -7.02
C ARG A 181 5.73 10.93 -5.54
N ALA A 182 5.68 9.64 -5.21
CA ALA A 182 5.57 9.15 -3.84
C ALA A 182 6.80 9.58 -3.02
N THR A 183 8.01 9.39 -3.57
CA THR A 183 9.24 9.83 -2.89
C THR A 183 9.32 11.36 -2.81
N SER A 184 9.00 12.09 -3.87
CA SER A 184 8.99 13.56 -3.83
C SER A 184 8.00 14.13 -2.80
N ALA A 185 6.90 13.42 -2.52
CA ALA A 185 5.96 13.77 -1.46
C ALA A 185 6.52 13.49 -0.05
N ALA A 186 7.28 12.41 0.10
CA ALA A 186 7.85 11.98 1.37
C ALA A 186 9.03 12.85 1.81
N VAL A 187 9.88 13.31 0.87
CA VAL A 187 11.11 14.05 1.18
C VAL A 187 10.87 15.29 2.06
N PRO A 188 9.93 16.21 1.76
CA PRO A 188 9.68 17.37 2.62
C PRO A 188 9.21 17.00 4.03
N GLY A 189 8.37 15.96 4.16
CA GLY A 189 7.90 15.46 5.45
C GLY A 189 9.05 14.93 6.30
N ASN A 190 9.93 14.13 5.69
CA ASN A 190 11.13 13.61 6.36
C ASN A 190 12.14 14.71 6.70
N GLN A 191 12.34 15.70 5.83
CA GLN A 191 13.17 16.87 6.15
C GLN A 191 12.59 17.67 7.32
N ARG A 192 11.27 17.84 7.39
CA ARG A 192 10.62 18.47 8.55
C ARG A 192 10.85 17.65 9.81
N HIS A 193 10.71 16.33 9.77
CA HIS A 193 11.04 15.46 10.91
C HIS A 193 12.50 15.62 11.36
N MET A 194 13.44 15.71 10.41
CA MET A 194 14.86 15.96 10.69
C MET A 194 15.11 17.28 11.43
N MET A 195 14.21 18.27 11.30
CA MET A 195 14.34 19.57 11.98
C MET A 195 13.62 19.61 13.34
N VAL A 196 12.42 19.02 13.44
CA VAL A 196 11.53 19.28 14.59
C VAL A 196 11.38 18.11 15.55
N ARG A 197 11.66 16.87 15.11
CA ARG A 197 11.27 15.68 15.87
C ARG A 197 12.38 15.23 16.82
N GLY A 198 12.03 15.11 18.11
CA GLY A 198 12.94 14.67 19.18
C GLY A 198 12.82 13.21 19.60
N ASP A 199 11.82 12.48 19.12
CA ASP A 199 11.58 11.08 19.49
C ASP A 199 11.10 10.22 18.31
N LEU A 200 11.66 9.01 18.20
CA LEU A 200 11.29 8.00 17.21
C LEU A 200 10.20 7.03 17.67
N LYS A 201 9.83 7.06 18.96
CA LYS A 201 8.85 6.14 19.55
C LYS A 201 7.40 6.56 19.34
N LYS A 202 7.11 7.81 18.93
CA LYS A 202 5.73 8.24 18.64
C LYS A 202 5.05 7.19 17.72
N ASP A 203 3.94 6.65 18.21
CA ASP A 203 3.19 5.60 17.52
C ASP A 203 2.65 6.16 16.20
N ALA A 204 2.93 5.46 15.11
CA ALA A 204 2.39 5.82 13.79
C ALA A 204 0.96 5.27 13.59
N GLY A 205 0.40 4.65 14.64
CA GLY A 205 -0.87 3.94 14.65
C GLY A 205 -0.77 2.58 13.98
N ALA A 206 -1.90 1.86 13.92
CA ALA A 206 -1.96 0.55 13.26
C ALA A 206 -1.66 0.65 11.75
N PHE A 207 -0.81 -0.25 11.26
CA PHE A 207 -0.50 -0.42 9.82
C PHE A 207 -0.03 0.86 9.11
N PRO A 208 1.02 1.53 9.64
CA PRO A 208 1.40 2.85 9.17
C PRO A 208 1.96 2.83 7.74
N VAL A 209 2.64 1.75 7.35
CA VAL A 209 3.25 1.64 6.03
C VAL A 209 2.21 1.36 4.95
N GLU A 210 1.29 0.44 5.23
CA GLU A 210 0.19 0.10 4.34
C GLU A 210 -0.72 1.32 4.16
N PHE A 211 -0.99 2.05 5.24
CA PHE A 211 -1.81 3.27 5.21
C PHE A 211 -1.11 4.40 4.42
N ALA A 212 0.19 4.62 4.64
CA ALA A 212 0.96 5.58 3.86
C ALA A 212 0.96 5.23 2.35
N ALA A 213 1.09 3.95 2.02
CA ALA A 213 1.01 3.47 0.64
C ALA A 213 -0.37 3.70 0.02
N LEU A 214 -1.45 3.39 0.76
CA LEU A 214 -2.83 3.64 0.32
C LEU A 214 -3.07 5.13 0.06
N ARG A 215 -2.59 6.02 0.95
CA ARG A 215 -2.71 7.48 0.77
C ARG A 215 -1.97 7.97 -0.47
N ALA A 216 -0.70 7.58 -0.63
CA ALA A 216 0.09 7.95 -1.80
C ALA A 216 -0.57 7.48 -3.11
N LEU A 217 -1.11 6.26 -3.11
CA LEU A 217 -1.77 5.64 -4.25
C LEU A 217 -3.08 6.32 -4.62
N ARG A 218 -3.97 6.57 -3.65
CA ARG A 218 -5.30 7.12 -3.94
C ARG A 218 -5.25 8.49 -4.58
N TRP A 219 -4.31 9.34 -4.16
CA TRP A 219 -4.19 10.69 -4.69
C TRP A 219 -3.28 10.80 -5.91
N TRP A 220 -2.92 9.67 -6.52
CA TRP A 220 -2.24 9.64 -7.79
C TRP A 220 -3.23 9.83 -8.95
N ASP A 221 -2.97 10.84 -9.76
CA ASP A 221 -3.85 11.31 -10.84
C ASP A 221 -3.66 10.54 -12.16
N LYS A 222 -2.59 9.75 -12.27
CA LYS A 222 -2.27 8.97 -13.48
C LYS A 222 -2.52 7.49 -13.25
N ARG A 223 -2.71 6.73 -14.33
CA ARG A 223 -2.81 5.27 -14.25
C ARG A 223 -1.56 4.65 -13.62
N ILE A 224 -1.75 3.67 -12.74
CA ILE A 224 -0.70 2.84 -12.15
C ILE A 224 -0.41 1.66 -13.08
N THR A 225 0.85 1.51 -13.46
CA THR A 225 1.28 0.45 -14.41
C THR A 225 1.98 -0.73 -13.74
N ALA A 226 2.22 -0.70 -12.43
CA ALA A 226 2.85 -1.78 -11.68
C ALA A 226 2.24 -1.95 -10.28
N GLY A 227 2.58 -3.04 -9.59
CA GLY A 227 2.21 -3.21 -8.19
C GLY A 227 2.87 -2.17 -7.28
N VAL A 228 2.33 -2.04 -6.07
CA VAL A 228 2.87 -1.17 -5.02
C VAL A 228 3.36 -2.03 -3.87
N GLN A 229 4.50 -1.67 -3.29
CA GLN A 229 5.12 -2.39 -2.20
C GLN A 229 5.16 -1.50 -0.96
N ALA A 230 4.73 -2.07 0.17
CA ALA A 230 4.94 -1.52 1.50
C ALA A 230 6.21 -2.16 2.06
N ILE A 231 7.26 -1.36 2.26
CA ILE A 231 8.56 -1.83 2.75
C ILE A 231 8.74 -1.33 4.18
N GLN A 232 9.09 -2.24 5.10
CA GLN A 232 9.41 -1.96 6.49
C GLN A 232 10.73 -2.64 6.86
N PHE A 233 11.66 -1.92 7.47
CA PHE A 233 12.94 -2.51 7.85
C PHE A 233 13.63 -1.85 9.06
N SER A 234 14.51 -2.61 9.71
CA SER A 234 15.43 -2.12 10.74
C SER A 234 16.75 -2.85 10.61
N ASN A 235 17.87 -2.12 10.64
CA ASN A 235 19.23 -2.67 10.63
C ASN A 235 19.82 -2.77 12.05
N SER A 236 18.97 -3.09 13.04
CA SER A 236 19.40 -3.27 14.43
C SER A 236 20.22 -4.55 14.56
N THR A 237 21.38 -4.48 15.21
CA THR A 237 22.27 -5.63 15.42
C THR A 237 21.65 -6.77 16.24
N ARG A 238 20.58 -6.49 17.00
CA ARG A 238 19.88 -7.48 17.82
C ARG A 238 18.70 -8.14 17.11
N ASP A 239 18.06 -7.43 16.19
CA ASP A 239 16.78 -7.83 15.59
C ASP A 239 16.62 -7.12 14.24
N MET A 240 17.32 -7.64 13.23
CA MET A 240 17.24 -7.14 11.86
C MET A 240 15.90 -7.55 11.27
N LYS A 241 15.12 -6.57 10.80
CA LYS A 241 13.82 -6.80 10.18
C LYS A 241 13.85 -6.31 8.75
N PHE A 242 13.31 -7.12 7.86
CA PHE A 242 12.98 -6.69 6.52
C PHE A 242 11.66 -7.36 6.14
N ARG A 243 10.64 -6.55 5.91
CA ARG A 243 9.32 -6.97 5.50
C ARG A 243 8.94 -6.19 4.26
N VAL A 244 8.54 -6.93 3.23
CA VAL A 244 7.96 -6.37 2.01
C VAL A 244 6.59 -7.00 1.87
N GLU A 245 5.58 -6.16 1.72
CA GLU A 245 4.23 -6.59 1.38
C GLU A 245 3.86 -6.02 0.02
N ASP A 246 3.30 -6.88 -0.82
CA ASP A 246 2.96 -6.55 -2.20
C ASP A 246 1.46 -6.31 -2.38
N MET A 247 1.12 -5.21 -3.05
CA MET A 247 -0.20 -4.95 -3.62
C MET A 247 -0.12 -5.12 -5.13
N GLY A 248 -0.85 -6.10 -5.68
CA GLY A 248 -0.89 -6.34 -7.11
C GLY A 248 -1.40 -5.14 -7.92
N GLN A 249 -0.92 -4.99 -9.16
CA GLN A 249 -1.25 -3.86 -10.04
C GLN A 249 -2.77 -3.66 -10.24
N PRO A 250 -3.60 -4.70 -10.44
CA PRO A 250 -5.05 -4.50 -10.61
C PRO A 250 -5.70 -3.85 -9.38
N LEU A 251 -5.30 -4.29 -8.17
CA LEU A 251 -5.79 -3.70 -6.93
C LEU A 251 -5.28 -2.27 -6.74
N ALA A 252 -4.01 -2.02 -7.07
CA ALA A 252 -3.44 -0.69 -6.95
C ALA A 252 -4.16 0.33 -7.86
N GLU A 253 -4.37 -0.02 -9.13
CA GLU A 253 -5.12 0.82 -10.07
C GLU A 253 -6.58 0.97 -9.66
N TRP A 254 -7.22 -0.10 -9.19
CA TRP A 254 -8.60 -0.04 -8.71
C TRP A 254 -8.73 0.91 -7.52
N LEU A 255 -7.86 0.82 -6.51
CA LEU A 255 -7.85 1.71 -5.36
C LEU A 255 -7.61 3.17 -5.77
N ARG A 256 -6.68 3.43 -6.69
CA ARG A 256 -6.47 4.76 -7.28
C ARG A 256 -7.74 5.29 -7.95
N SER A 257 -8.40 4.46 -8.76
CA SER A 257 -9.63 4.86 -9.47
C SER A 257 -10.73 5.33 -8.51
N THR A 258 -10.78 4.81 -7.28
CA THR A 258 -11.77 5.22 -6.26
C THR A 258 -11.67 6.67 -5.81
N ALA A 259 -10.55 7.35 -6.04
CA ALA A 259 -10.43 8.78 -5.77
C ALA A 259 -10.84 9.63 -6.96
N SER A 260 -10.58 9.16 -8.19
CA SER A 260 -10.80 9.93 -9.43
C SER A 260 -12.21 9.79 -10.00
N ASP A 261 -12.87 8.65 -9.82
CA ASP A 261 -14.25 8.41 -10.25
C ASP A 261 -15.24 8.80 -9.13
N THR A 262 -16.09 9.79 -9.40
CA THR A 262 -17.08 10.32 -8.44
C THR A 262 -18.00 9.24 -7.88
N HIS A 263 -18.44 8.27 -8.70
CA HIS A 263 -19.32 7.20 -8.25
C HIS A 263 -18.58 6.22 -7.33
N ARG A 264 -17.33 5.86 -7.67
CA ARG A 264 -16.50 5.01 -6.82
C ARG A 264 -16.09 5.71 -5.52
N ARG A 265 -15.91 7.03 -5.55
CA ARG A 265 -15.53 7.84 -4.38
C ARG A 265 -16.58 7.76 -3.27
N ALA A 266 -17.86 7.87 -3.61
CA ALA A 266 -18.94 7.70 -2.64
C ALA A 266 -18.94 6.29 -2.03
N GLY A 267 -18.81 5.25 -2.87
CA GLY A 267 -18.74 3.86 -2.41
C GLY A 267 -17.53 3.57 -1.51
N PHE A 268 -16.40 4.23 -1.77
CA PHE A 268 -15.17 4.01 -1.03
C PHE A 268 -15.29 4.36 0.45
N ARG A 269 -16.08 5.38 0.79
CA ARG A 269 -16.33 5.75 2.19
C ARG A 269 -17.03 4.61 2.95
N PHE A 270 -18.05 4.01 2.35
CA PHE A 270 -18.74 2.84 2.91
C PHE A 270 -17.84 1.61 2.94
N LEU A 271 -17.01 1.41 1.91
CA LEU A 271 -16.03 0.33 1.90
C LEU A 271 -15.07 0.42 3.09
N ALA A 272 -14.51 1.61 3.33
CA ALA A 272 -13.63 1.86 4.46
C ALA A 272 -14.35 1.58 5.79
N ARG A 273 -15.57 2.12 5.99
CA ARG A 273 -16.38 1.85 7.18
C ARG A 273 -16.60 0.35 7.40
N ALA A 274 -16.92 -0.39 6.34
CA ALA A 274 -17.14 -1.83 6.40
C ALA A 274 -15.88 -2.65 6.74
N GLN A 275 -14.68 -2.07 6.61
CA GLN A 275 -13.44 -2.73 7.03
C GLN A 275 -13.13 -2.53 8.52
N ALA A 276 -13.77 -1.58 9.21
CA ALA A 276 -13.42 -1.20 10.56
C ALA A 276 -13.52 -2.36 11.56
N THR A 277 -12.76 -2.27 12.64
CA THR A 277 -12.83 -3.18 13.79
C THR A 277 -12.94 -2.36 15.07
N ALA A 278 -13.23 -3.02 16.19
CA ALA A 278 -13.29 -2.34 17.49
C ALA A 278 -12.00 -1.60 17.88
N LYS A 279 -10.84 -1.97 17.32
CA LYS A 279 -9.52 -1.41 17.68
C LYS A 279 -8.84 -0.62 16.57
N VAL A 280 -9.28 -0.78 15.32
CA VAL A 280 -8.60 -0.21 14.14
C VAL A 280 -9.63 0.42 13.22
N SER A 281 -9.36 1.67 12.85
CA SER A 281 -10.20 2.43 11.93
C SER A 281 -10.33 1.75 10.56
N GLY A 282 -11.42 2.05 9.88
CA GLY A 282 -11.77 1.44 8.60
C GLY A 282 -10.68 1.57 7.53
N LEU A 283 -10.12 2.77 7.36
CA LEU A 283 -9.09 3.02 6.36
C LEU A 283 -7.79 2.26 6.63
N ARG A 284 -7.34 2.21 7.90
CA ARG A 284 -6.12 1.49 8.26
C ARG A 284 -6.28 -0.01 8.09
N MET A 285 -7.45 -0.55 8.46
CA MET A 285 -7.76 -1.97 8.23
C MET A 285 -7.92 -2.29 6.74
N LEU A 286 -8.50 -1.39 5.95
CA LEU A 286 -8.57 -1.52 4.49
C LEU A 286 -7.18 -1.57 3.88
N ALA A 287 -6.29 -0.66 4.28
CA ALA A 287 -4.91 -0.63 3.84
C ALA A 287 -4.19 -1.95 4.14
N TRP A 288 -4.25 -2.42 5.39
CA TRP A 288 -3.66 -3.70 5.77
C TRP A 288 -4.22 -4.87 4.94
N ARG A 289 -5.54 -4.96 4.76
CA ARG A 289 -6.15 -6.02 3.93
C ARG A 289 -5.73 -5.94 2.47
N ALA A 290 -5.54 -4.74 1.92
CA ALA A 290 -5.15 -4.58 0.53
C ALA A 290 -3.78 -5.21 0.24
N PHE A 291 -2.85 -5.17 1.21
CA PHE A 291 -1.54 -5.81 1.11
C PHE A 291 -1.54 -7.28 1.58
N ASN A 292 -2.26 -7.62 2.65
CA ASN A 292 -2.11 -8.91 3.31
C ASN A 292 -3.21 -9.91 2.95
N GLN A 293 -4.43 -9.44 2.69
CA GLN A 293 -5.63 -10.28 2.53
C GLN A 293 -6.63 -9.68 1.52
N PRO A 294 -6.21 -9.39 0.26
CA PRO A 294 -7.05 -8.67 -0.70
C PRO A 294 -8.34 -9.43 -1.02
N GLY A 295 -8.32 -10.76 -0.98
CA GLY A 295 -9.51 -11.59 -1.15
C GLY A 295 -10.60 -11.35 -0.10
N GLN A 296 -10.29 -10.82 1.10
CA GLN A 296 -11.29 -10.62 2.16
C GLN A 296 -12.06 -9.29 2.07
N ILE A 297 -11.58 -8.34 1.27
CA ILE A 297 -12.21 -7.02 1.15
C ILE A 297 -13.70 -7.13 0.75
N PRO A 298 -14.07 -7.86 -0.32
CA PRO A 298 -15.47 -7.94 -0.74
C PRO A 298 -16.37 -8.66 0.26
N SER A 299 -15.93 -9.76 0.89
CA SER A 299 -16.79 -10.43 1.88
C SER A 299 -17.02 -9.63 3.15
N ARG A 300 -16.03 -8.84 3.56
CA ARG A 300 -16.18 -7.96 4.72
C ARG A 300 -17.15 -6.83 4.41
N ALA A 301 -17.06 -6.27 3.20
CA ALA A 301 -18.02 -5.27 2.71
C ALA A 301 -19.44 -5.83 2.60
N SER A 302 -19.62 -7.00 1.99
CA SER A 302 -20.92 -7.68 1.90
C SER A 302 -21.45 -8.11 3.26
N GLY A 303 -20.58 -8.63 4.15
CA GLY A 303 -20.95 -9.04 5.50
C GLY A 303 -21.50 -7.87 6.31
N TRP A 304 -20.84 -6.72 6.23
CA TRP A 304 -21.32 -5.48 6.84
C TRP A 304 -22.70 -5.07 6.31
N LEU A 305 -22.93 -5.13 4.99
CA LEU A 305 -24.27 -4.89 4.42
C LEU A 305 -25.31 -5.90 4.93
N ARG A 306 -24.97 -7.20 4.97
CA ARG A 306 -25.86 -8.26 5.48
C ARG A 306 -26.29 -7.98 6.92
N ASP A 307 -25.36 -7.56 7.76
CA ASP A 307 -25.64 -7.27 9.17
C ASP A 307 -26.57 -6.07 9.30
N GLN A 308 -26.31 -4.97 8.58
CA GLN A 308 -27.23 -3.82 8.57
C GLN A 308 -28.64 -4.15 8.08
N ILE A 309 -28.78 -4.95 7.02
CA ILE A 309 -30.10 -5.38 6.53
C ILE A 309 -30.78 -6.32 7.53
N THR A 310 -30.02 -7.19 8.20
CA THR A 310 -30.57 -8.11 9.20
C THR A 310 -31.13 -7.33 10.40
N GLU A 311 -30.40 -6.32 10.86
CA GLU A 311 -30.77 -5.46 11.98
C GLU A 311 -32.00 -4.59 11.66
N THR A 312 -31.96 -3.88 10.52
CA THR A 312 -33.00 -2.91 10.16
C THR A 312 -34.19 -3.51 9.42
N GLY A 313 -33.99 -4.63 8.72
CA GLY A 313 -34.96 -5.19 7.79
C GLY A 313 -35.10 -4.45 6.46
N ARG A 314 -34.33 -3.39 6.24
CA ARG A 314 -34.44 -2.50 5.08
C ARG A 314 -33.12 -2.45 4.31
N ILE A 315 -33.16 -1.90 3.09
CA ILE A 315 -31.96 -1.69 2.26
C ILE A 315 -31.22 -0.42 2.75
N PRO A 316 -29.97 -0.51 3.22
CA PRO A 316 -29.22 0.66 3.71
C PRO A 316 -28.81 1.63 2.60
N ALA A 317 -28.66 2.93 2.94
CA ALA A 317 -28.09 3.96 2.05
C ALA A 317 -26.73 3.63 1.44
N ALA A 318 -25.97 2.74 2.08
CA ALA A 318 -24.69 2.31 1.56
C ALA A 318 -24.82 1.44 0.30
N VAL A 319 -25.94 0.74 0.11
CA VAL A 319 -26.10 -0.27 -0.96
C VAL A 319 -25.90 0.31 -2.36
N PRO A 320 -26.57 1.41 -2.77
CA PRO A 320 -26.40 1.99 -4.11
C PRO A 320 -24.95 2.39 -4.45
N HIS A 321 -24.11 2.61 -3.44
CA HIS A 321 -22.73 3.04 -3.62
C HIS A 321 -21.72 1.90 -3.46
N LEU A 322 -21.92 1.05 -2.45
CA LEU A 322 -21.00 -0.03 -2.10
C LEU A 322 -21.19 -1.27 -2.98
N ALA A 323 -22.41 -1.61 -3.39
CA ALA A 323 -22.66 -2.79 -4.22
C ALA A 323 -21.97 -2.69 -5.61
N PRO A 324 -22.07 -1.56 -6.35
CA PRO A 324 -21.31 -1.36 -7.58
C PRO A 324 -19.81 -1.41 -7.35
N LEU A 325 -19.33 -0.84 -6.24
CA LEU A 325 -17.91 -0.85 -5.91
C LEU A 325 -17.41 -2.29 -5.66
N ILE A 326 -18.14 -3.11 -4.91
CA ILE A 326 -17.83 -4.54 -4.71
C ILE A 326 -17.84 -5.28 -6.07
N ARG A 327 -18.83 -5.03 -6.93
CA ARG A 327 -18.89 -5.65 -8.27
C ARG A 327 -17.64 -5.33 -9.10
N THR A 328 -17.23 -4.05 -9.15
CA THR A 328 -16.00 -3.65 -9.86
C THR A 328 -14.76 -4.28 -9.23
N TYR A 329 -14.70 -4.43 -7.91
CA TYR A 329 -13.59 -5.14 -7.25
C TYR A 329 -13.52 -6.61 -7.68
N LEU A 330 -14.64 -7.32 -7.66
CA LEU A 330 -14.70 -8.73 -8.03
C LEU A 330 -14.28 -8.96 -9.49
N THR A 331 -14.63 -8.05 -10.39
CA THR A 331 -14.35 -8.15 -11.83
C THR A 331 -12.96 -7.63 -12.21
N GLU A 332 -12.58 -6.44 -11.74
CA GLU A 332 -11.32 -5.79 -12.10
C GLU A 332 -10.12 -6.32 -11.29
N VAL A 333 -10.32 -6.67 -10.02
CA VAL A 333 -9.23 -7.11 -9.11
C VAL A 333 -9.18 -8.63 -8.96
N LEU A 334 -10.31 -9.28 -8.71
CA LEU A 334 -10.35 -10.74 -8.54
C LEU A 334 -10.60 -11.50 -9.84
N HIS A 335 -10.69 -10.79 -10.97
CA HIS A 335 -10.82 -11.34 -12.32
C HIS A 335 -11.96 -12.36 -12.45
N VAL A 336 -13.10 -12.12 -11.79
CA VAL A 336 -14.32 -12.90 -12.04
C VAL A 336 -14.70 -12.74 -13.51
N LEU A 337 -14.83 -13.87 -14.22
CA LEU A 337 -15.03 -13.91 -15.65
C LEU A 337 -16.36 -13.25 -16.04
N GLU A 338 -16.38 -12.51 -17.14
CA GLU A 338 -17.59 -11.83 -17.65
C GLU A 338 -18.76 -12.80 -17.85
N LYS A 339 -18.48 -14.03 -18.29
CA LYS A 339 -19.48 -15.10 -18.41
C LYS A 339 -20.12 -15.44 -17.06
N ASP A 340 -19.32 -15.52 -16.00
CA ASP A 340 -19.80 -15.82 -14.66
C ASP A 340 -20.57 -14.63 -14.08
N VAL A 341 -20.15 -13.40 -14.39
CA VAL A 341 -20.92 -12.17 -14.08
C VAL A 341 -22.30 -12.25 -14.72
N GLY A 342 -22.38 -12.53 -16.03
CA GLY A 342 -23.65 -12.66 -16.74
C GLY A 342 -24.57 -13.76 -16.17
N HIS A 343 -23.99 -14.91 -15.81
CA HIS A 343 -24.71 -15.97 -15.11
C HIS A 343 -25.28 -15.48 -13.77
N VAL A 344 -24.45 -14.84 -12.93
CA VAL A 344 -24.85 -14.37 -11.60
C VAL A 344 -25.90 -13.26 -11.68
N THR A 345 -25.73 -12.27 -12.56
CA THR A 345 -26.70 -11.18 -12.75
C THR A 345 -28.07 -11.70 -13.21
N THR A 346 -28.10 -12.74 -14.04
CA THR A 346 -29.37 -13.38 -14.46
C THR A 346 -30.09 -14.00 -13.26
N ILE A 347 -29.37 -14.70 -12.38
CA ILE A 347 -29.94 -15.28 -11.15
C ILE A 347 -30.41 -14.16 -10.22
N ALA A 348 -29.62 -13.10 -10.09
CA ALA A 348 -29.92 -11.96 -9.22
C ALA A 348 -31.26 -11.29 -9.58
N ARG A 349 -31.55 -11.08 -10.87
CA ARG A 349 -32.84 -10.52 -11.34
C ARG A 349 -34.03 -11.37 -10.90
N ARG A 350 -33.92 -12.69 -11.08
CA ARG A 350 -34.99 -13.63 -10.68
C ARG A 350 -35.16 -13.69 -9.17
N ILE A 351 -34.07 -13.56 -8.42
CA ILE A 351 -34.15 -13.43 -6.96
C ILE A 351 -34.83 -12.11 -6.58
N ALA A 352 -34.51 -10.99 -7.24
CA ALA A 352 -35.15 -9.71 -6.98
C ALA A 352 -36.67 -9.75 -7.27
N ASP A 353 -37.11 -10.47 -8.31
CA ASP A 353 -38.53 -10.72 -8.60
C ASP A 353 -39.25 -11.42 -7.43
N VAL A 354 -38.56 -12.35 -6.77
CA VAL A 354 -39.08 -13.13 -5.64
C VAL A 354 -39.05 -12.33 -4.34
N VAL A 355 -37.94 -11.61 -4.11
CA VAL A 355 -37.62 -10.99 -2.83
C VAL A 355 -38.42 -9.71 -2.62
N THR A 356 -38.83 -8.98 -3.68
CA THR A 356 -39.64 -7.75 -3.71
C THR A 356 -39.25 -6.69 -2.66
N ALA A 357 -39.05 -5.44 -3.10
CA ALA A 357 -38.59 -4.38 -2.21
C ALA A 357 -39.46 -4.14 -0.94
N ASP A 358 -40.75 -4.46 -1.02
CA ASP A 358 -41.73 -4.21 0.05
C ASP A 358 -42.04 -5.42 0.95
N ASP A 359 -41.33 -6.55 0.80
CA ASP A 359 -41.48 -7.74 1.65
C ASP A 359 -40.24 -7.96 2.55
N ASP A 360 -40.18 -7.22 3.65
CA ASP A 360 -39.11 -7.28 4.67
C ASP A 360 -38.82 -8.73 5.13
N LYS A 361 -39.84 -9.60 5.16
CA LYS A 361 -39.70 -10.99 5.62
C LYS A 361 -38.95 -11.83 4.58
N ARG A 362 -39.25 -11.67 3.30
CA ARG A 362 -38.50 -12.35 2.22
C ARG A 362 -37.10 -11.81 2.08
N LEU A 363 -36.92 -10.50 2.20
CA LEU A 363 -35.61 -9.86 2.18
C LEU A 363 -34.71 -10.40 3.29
N LYS A 364 -35.19 -10.41 4.55
CA LYS A 364 -34.45 -10.99 5.68
C LYS A 364 -34.12 -12.47 5.46
N LYS A 365 -35.06 -13.27 4.95
CA LYS A 365 -34.80 -14.70 4.65
C LYS A 365 -33.70 -14.89 3.62
N PHE A 366 -33.71 -14.09 2.54
CA PHE A 366 -32.65 -14.13 1.53
C PHE A 366 -31.30 -13.74 2.14
N VAL A 367 -31.23 -12.62 2.87
CA VAL A 367 -29.99 -12.15 3.51
C VAL A 367 -29.42 -13.18 4.47
N VAL A 368 -30.25 -13.77 5.33
CA VAL A 368 -29.84 -14.83 6.25
C VAL A 368 -29.31 -16.05 5.49
N ALA A 369 -29.99 -16.46 4.40
CA ALA A 369 -29.55 -17.58 3.59
C ALA A 369 -28.16 -17.35 2.96
N THR A 370 -27.83 -16.10 2.58
CA THR A 370 -26.52 -15.79 1.97
C THR A 370 -25.34 -15.86 2.95
N ARG A 371 -25.57 -15.97 4.27
CA ARG A 371 -24.50 -16.08 5.26
C ARG A 371 -23.70 -17.38 5.16
N ARG A 372 -24.34 -18.48 4.72
CA ARG A 372 -23.69 -19.80 4.60
C ARG A 372 -24.04 -20.43 3.26
N PRO A 373 -23.06 -21.04 2.55
CA PRO A 373 -23.32 -21.66 1.25
C PRO A 373 -24.44 -22.70 1.26
N ASN A 374 -24.53 -23.53 2.31
CA ASN A 374 -25.56 -24.56 2.43
C ASN A 374 -26.96 -23.98 2.64
N ASP A 375 -27.08 -22.88 3.38
CA ASP A 375 -28.36 -22.22 3.63
C ASP A 375 -28.86 -21.55 2.34
N LEU A 376 -27.95 -20.89 1.60
CA LEU A 376 -28.25 -20.35 0.27
C LEU A 376 -28.68 -21.45 -0.70
N LYS A 377 -27.99 -22.59 -0.68
CA LYS A 377 -28.34 -23.77 -1.50
C LYS A 377 -29.74 -24.30 -1.17
N GLY A 378 -30.08 -24.39 0.11
CA GLY A 378 -31.41 -24.79 0.58
C GLY A 378 -32.50 -23.80 0.18
N TRP A 379 -32.22 -22.50 0.35
CA TRP A 379 -33.13 -21.42 -0.03
C TRP A 379 -33.36 -21.37 -1.54
N LEU A 380 -32.31 -21.48 -2.36
CA LEU A 380 -32.46 -21.53 -3.82
C LEU A 380 -33.27 -22.75 -4.27
N ARG A 381 -33.09 -23.92 -3.63
CA ARG A 381 -33.89 -25.12 -3.92
C ARG A 381 -35.37 -24.91 -3.64
N SER A 382 -35.73 -24.22 -2.55
CA SER A 382 -37.14 -23.90 -2.30
C SER A 382 -37.68 -22.93 -3.35
N GLN A 383 -36.90 -21.92 -3.76
CA GLN A 383 -37.33 -20.99 -4.81
C GLN A 383 -37.49 -21.69 -6.18
N ILE A 384 -36.62 -22.64 -6.52
CA ILE A 384 -36.76 -23.46 -7.73
C ILE A 384 -38.07 -24.26 -7.71
N ALA A 385 -38.38 -24.89 -6.57
CA ALA A 385 -39.62 -25.66 -6.41
C ALA A 385 -40.87 -24.78 -6.49
N ASP A 386 -40.83 -23.58 -5.88
CA ASP A 386 -41.94 -22.63 -5.93
C ASP A 386 -42.11 -22.01 -7.32
N TRP A 387 -40.99 -21.71 -8.02
CA TRP A 387 -40.99 -21.23 -9.40
C TRP A 387 -41.62 -22.25 -10.35
N ALA A 388 -41.30 -23.54 -10.19
CA ALA A 388 -41.90 -24.60 -10.99
C ALA A 388 -43.43 -24.69 -10.82
N LYS A 389 -43.96 -24.34 -9.64
CA LYS A 389 -45.41 -24.35 -9.36
C LYS A 389 -46.14 -23.11 -9.87
N LYS A 390 -45.48 -21.95 -9.89
CA LYS A 390 -46.08 -20.63 -10.15
C LYS A 390 -45.57 -19.98 -11.44
N ARG A 391 -45.01 -20.78 -12.35
CA ARG A 391 -44.31 -20.28 -13.55
C ARG A 391 -45.27 -19.47 -14.45
N PRO A 392 -44.90 -18.26 -14.88
CA PRO A 392 -45.64 -17.53 -15.91
C PRO A 392 -45.68 -18.30 -17.23
N ALA A 393 -46.78 -18.24 -17.97
CA ALA A 393 -46.94 -18.91 -19.27
C ALA A 393 -45.86 -18.46 -20.29
N GLU A 394 -45.44 -17.20 -20.22
CA GLU A 394 -44.41 -16.60 -21.06
C GLU A 394 -42.99 -17.11 -20.76
N ALA A 395 -42.77 -17.67 -19.55
CA ALA A 395 -41.48 -18.24 -19.11
C ALA A 395 -41.50 -19.79 -19.10
N ALA A 396 -42.41 -20.41 -19.87
CA ALA A 396 -42.69 -21.85 -19.85
C ALA A 396 -41.44 -22.75 -19.90
N ASN A 397 -40.40 -22.32 -20.62
CA ASN A 397 -39.16 -23.08 -20.82
C ASN A 397 -37.96 -22.60 -20.00
N GLU A 398 -38.07 -21.53 -19.21
CA GLU A 398 -36.91 -20.91 -18.57
C GLU A 398 -36.78 -21.30 -17.08
N PRO A 399 -35.76 -22.09 -16.69
CA PRO A 399 -35.60 -22.54 -15.30
C PRO A 399 -35.17 -21.38 -14.39
N PHE A 400 -35.59 -21.39 -13.12
CA PHE A 400 -35.18 -20.37 -12.13
C PHE A 400 -33.65 -20.25 -12.01
N ILE A 401 -32.95 -21.39 -12.05
CA ILE A 401 -31.50 -21.46 -12.18
C ILE A 401 -31.13 -22.63 -13.12
N THR A 402 -30.20 -22.40 -14.03
CA THR A 402 -29.65 -23.44 -14.92
C THR A 402 -28.53 -24.22 -14.23
N VAL A 403 -28.15 -25.39 -14.79
CA VAL A 403 -27.02 -26.17 -14.27
C VAL A 403 -25.71 -25.37 -14.32
N PRO A 404 -25.33 -24.68 -15.42
CA PRO A 404 -24.12 -23.85 -15.43
C PRO A 404 -24.13 -22.76 -14.36
N GLN A 405 -25.26 -22.08 -14.16
CA GLN A 405 -25.43 -21.07 -13.11
C GLN A 405 -25.26 -21.65 -11.69
N TRP A 406 -25.82 -22.84 -11.45
CA TRP A 406 -25.65 -23.54 -10.17
C TRP A 406 -24.19 -23.89 -9.90
N ARG A 407 -23.49 -24.38 -10.92
CA ARG A 407 -22.06 -24.73 -10.85
C ARG A 407 -21.21 -23.50 -10.50
N VAL A 408 -21.47 -22.36 -11.13
CA VAL A 408 -20.78 -21.09 -10.81
C VAL A 408 -20.88 -20.73 -9.31
N LEU A 409 -22.02 -20.99 -8.67
CA LEU A 409 -22.24 -20.65 -7.25
C LEU A 409 -21.70 -21.69 -6.25
N PHE A 410 -21.61 -22.96 -6.64
CA PHE A 410 -21.45 -24.07 -5.69
C PHE A 410 -20.42 -25.14 -6.06
N ASP A 411 -19.89 -25.17 -7.28
CA ASP A 411 -18.80 -26.11 -7.59
C ASP A 411 -17.55 -25.71 -6.83
N SER A 412 -16.79 -26.71 -6.37
CA SER A 412 -15.60 -26.52 -5.55
C SER A 412 -14.53 -25.76 -6.34
N GLY A 413 -14.31 -24.50 -5.96
CA GLY A 413 -13.28 -23.63 -6.52
C GLY A 413 -13.33 -22.23 -5.91
N ASN A 414 -12.22 -21.49 -5.99
CA ASN A 414 -12.10 -20.13 -5.45
C ASN A 414 -13.12 -19.15 -6.08
N THR A 415 -13.55 -19.40 -7.31
CA THR A 415 -14.54 -18.59 -8.03
C THR A 415 -15.94 -18.66 -7.41
N SER A 416 -16.32 -19.79 -6.80
CA SER A 416 -17.64 -19.99 -6.20
C SER A 416 -17.93 -19.02 -5.05
N TRP A 417 -16.89 -18.65 -4.32
CA TRP A 417 -17.01 -17.68 -3.24
C TRP A 417 -17.25 -16.27 -3.79
N SER A 418 -16.43 -15.84 -4.76
CA SER A 418 -16.60 -14.53 -5.41
C SER A 418 -17.94 -14.42 -6.14
N ALA A 419 -18.42 -15.50 -6.75
CA ALA A 419 -19.71 -15.55 -7.40
C ALA A 419 -20.88 -15.41 -6.41
N ARG A 420 -20.78 -15.95 -5.20
CA ARG A 420 -21.79 -15.77 -4.15
C ARG A 420 -21.80 -14.35 -3.59
N GLU A 421 -20.61 -13.75 -3.43
CA GLU A 421 -20.51 -12.34 -3.05
C GLU A 421 -21.08 -11.43 -4.16
N LEU A 422 -20.78 -11.74 -5.42
CA LEU A 422 -21.36 -11.06 -6.58
C LEU A 422 -22.88 -11.22 -6.61
N LEU A 423 -23.41 -12.42 -6.36
CA LEU A 423 -24.85 -12.68 -6.34
C LEU A 423 -25.53 -11.81 -5.30
N PHE A 424 -24.97 -11.75 -4.10
CA PHE A 424 -25.49 -10.92 -3.04
C PHE A 424 -25.61 -9.47 -3.49
N VAL A 425 -24.52 -8.84 -3.94
CA VAL A 425 -24.54 -7.42 -4.33
C VAL A 425 -25.40 -7.17 -5.57
N ALA A 426 -25.39 -8.07 -6.56
CA ALA A 426 -26.17 -7.93 -7.78
C ALA A 426 -27.69 -7.96 -7.53
N VAL A 427 -28.17 -8.73 -6.53
CA VAL A 427 -29.59 -8.71 -6.15
C VAL A 427 -29.98 -7.32 -5.64
N PHE A 428 -29.14 -6.71 -4.82
CA PHE A 428 -29.42 -5.39 -4.26
C PHE A 428 -29.30 -4.27 -5.29
N GLU A 429 -28.34 -4.36 -6.23
CA GLU A 429 -28.29 -3.45 -7.37
C GLU A 429 -29.58 -3.51 -8.18
N ASP A 430 -30.11 -4.71 -8.44
CA ASP A 430 -31.35 -4.88 -9.20
C ASP A 430 -32.58 -4.37 -8.44
N LEU A 431 -32.66 -4.60 -7.12
CA LEU A 431 -33.71 -4.03 -6.27
C LEU A 431 -33.68 -2.49 -6.26
N CYS A 432 -32.49 -1.89 -6.10
CA CYS A 432 -32.35 -0.43 -6.16
C CYS A 432 -32.70 0.13 -7.55
N ALA A 433 -32.32 -0.55 -8.63
CA ALA A 433 -32.68 -0.15 -9.99
C ALA A 433 -34.20 -0.16 -10.24
N ARG A 434 -34.94 -1.00 -9.50
CA ARG A 434 -36.41 -1.08 -9.50
C ARG A 434 -37.09 -0.09 -8.54
N GLY A 435 -36.33 0.82 -7.92
CA GLY A 435 -36.87 1.84 -7.03
C GLY A 435 -37.12 1.39 -5.59
N ALA A 436 -36.46 0.31 -5.13
CA ALA A 436 -36.56 -0.11 -3.74
C ALA A 436 -36.19 1.03 -2.77
N THR A 437 -37.04 1.26 -1.76
CA THR A 437 -36.82 2.34 -0.79
C THR A 437 -35.59 2.07 0.06
N VAL A 438 -34.68 3.03 0.05
CA VAL A 438 -33.43 2.97 0.80
C VAL A 438 -33.59 3.75 2.10
N THR A 439 -33.08 3.23 3.21
CA THR A 439 -33.10 3.94 4.49
C THR A 439 -32.28 5.22 4.37
N ALA A 440 -32.88 6.38 4.68
CA ALA A 440 -32.15 7.65 4.71
C ALA A 440 -30.97 7.56 5.69
N THR A 441 -29.84 8.16 5.32
CA THR A 441 -28.69 8.31 6.22
C THR A 441 -28.74 9.70 6.82
N ASP A 442 -28.76 9.80 8.15
CA ASP A 442 -28.75 11.08 8.89
C ASP A 442 -27.38 11.77 8.93
N GLU A 443 -26.37 11.26 8.25
CA GLU A 443 -25.00 11.80 8.34
C GLU A 443 -24.49 12.33 7.01
N ALA A 444 -24.63 13.65 6.83
CA ALA A 444 -23.84 14.44 5.88
C ALA A 444 -22.39 14.52 6.37
N THR A 445 -21.66 13.41 6.35
CA THR A 445 -20.22 13.41 6.58
C THR A 445 -19.54 13.93 5.31
N THR A 446 -19.06 15.19 5.35
CA THR A 446 -18.40 15.86 4.22
C THR A 446 -17.05 15.19 3.90
N ASP A 447 -16.53 15.40 2.68
CA ASP A 447 -15.19 14.93 2.29
C ASP A 447 -14.09 15.44 3.25
N GLU A 448 -14.40 16.53 3.98
CA GLU A 448 -13.53 17.09 5.02
C GLU A 448 -13.09 16.03 6.01
N ASP A 449 -13.92 15.08 6.45
CA ASP A 449 -13.53 14.01 7.39
C ASP A 449 -12.46 13.04 6.85
N PHE A 450 -12.34 12.91 5.53
CA PHE A 450 -11.26 12.13 4.90
C PHE A 450 -9.99 12.97 4.64
N THR A 451 -10.13 14.28 4.58
CA THR A 451 -9.02 15.26 4.57
C THR A 451 -8.58 15.71 5.97
N THR A 452 -9.40 15.59 7.02
CA THR A 452 -9.08 15.94 8.41
C THR A 452 -8.54 14.75 9.20
N LEU A 453 -8.90 13.51 8.82
CA LEU A 453 -8.08 12.33 9.15
C LEU A 453 -6.64 12.43 8.58
N ASP A 454 -6.42 13.37 7.64
CA ASP A 454 -5.13 13.71 7.05
C ASP A 454 -4.44 14.94 7.72
N THR A 455 -5.14 15.74 8.56
CA THR A 455 -4.58 16.88 9.32
C THR A 455 -4.50 16.65 10.84
N ASN A 456 -5.08 15.59 11.41
CA ASN A 456 -4.94 15.34 12.85
C ASN A 456 -3.53 14.93 13.33
N ASP A 457 -2.56 14.74 12.42
CA ASP A 457 -1.13 14.72 12.78
C ASP A 457 -0.48 16.13 12.80
N GLN A 458 -1.20 17.15 12.29
CA GLN A 458 -0.81 18.57 12.33
C GLN A 458 -1.54 19.38 13.41
N GLU A 459 -2.72 18.94 13.87
CA GLU A 459 -3.54 19.70 14.85
C GLU A 459 -3.45 19.22 16.32
N GLU A 460 -2.72 18.16 16.64
CA GLU A 460 -2.39 17.80 18.04
C GLU A 460 -0.97 18.24 18.46
N SER A 461 -0.57 19.43 18.04
CA SER A 461 0.72 20.04 18.40
C SER A 461 0.59 21.49 18.85
N ASP A 462 -0.35 21.72 19.77
CA ASP A 462 -0.26 22.80 20.75
C ASP A 462 0.28 22.26 22.09
#